data_AF-A0A966WMU8-F1
#
_entry.id   AF-A0A966WMU8-F1
#
_cell.length_a   1.000
_cell.length_b   1.000
_cell.length_c   1.000
_cell.angle_alpha   90.00
_cell.angle_beta   90.00
_cell.angle_gamma   90.00
#
_symmetry.space_group_name_H-M   'P 1'
#
loop_
_entity.id
_entity.type
_entity.pdbx_description
1 polymer ?
#
loop_
_entity_poly.entity_id
_entity_poly.type
_entity_poly.pdbx_seq_one_letter_code
_entity_poly.pdbx_strand_id
1 'polypeptide(L)'
;HPLVPIAIALWALQLALNVIWTPVFSGAQNLEGALYYIIALWVSILAYIAISWRVDRWISYLMVPYFLWVSFATVLNYTYWQANM
;
A
#
# COMPACT_ATOMS: atom_id res chain seq x y z
N HIS A 1 14.84 -16.43 11.93
CA HIS A 1 13.56 -15.92 12.49
C HIS A 1 12.41 -16.59 11.76
N PRO A 2 11.43 -17.21 12.43
CA PRO A 2 10.28 -17.85 11.76
C PRO A 2 9.38 -16.86 11.00
N LEU A 3 9.58 -15.56 11.20
CA LEU A 3 8.80 -14.47 10.59
C LEU A 3 9.34 -14.00 9.24
N VAL A 4 10.55 -14.40 8.84
CA VAL A 4 11.18 -13.99 7.56
C VAL A 4 10.34 -14.41 6.34
N PRO A 5 9.81 -15.64 6.25
CA PRO A 5 8.99 -16.05 5.10
C PRO A 5 7.72 -15.21 4.97
N ILE A 6 7.10 -14.86 6.10
CA ILE A 6 5.89 -14.03 6.14
C ILE A 6 6.22 -12.60 5.71
N ALA A 7 7.33 -12.04 6.17
CA ALA A 7 7.79 -10.72 5.74
C ALA A 7 8.03 -10.67 4.22
N ILE A 8 8.65 -11.71 3.65
CA ILE A 8 8.88 -11.80 2.19
C ILE A 8 7.56 -11.93 1.43
N ALA A 9 6.61 -12.74 1.92
CA ALA A 9 5.30 -12.88 1.30
C ALA A 9 4.52 -11.56 1.28
N LEU A 10 4.54 -10.80 2.38
CA LEU A 10 3.93 -9.48 2.47
C LEU A 10 4.64 -8.43 1.61
N TRP A 11 5.97 -8.52 1.51
CA TRP A 11 6.75 -7.68 0.61
C TRP A 11 6.39 -7.92 -0.86
N ALA A 12 6.25 -9.18 -1.26
CA ALA A 12 5.81 -9.54 -2.60
C ALA A 12 4.36 -9.11 -2.87
N LEU A 13 3.47 -9.26 -1.88
CA LEU A 13 2.07 -8.84 -1.96
C LEU A 13 1.97 -7.32 -2.15
N GLN A 14 2.63 -6.51 -1.33
CA GLN A 14 2.57 -5.06 -1.47
C GLN A 14 3.18 -4.59 -2.80
N LEU A 15 4.21 -5.27 -3.30
CA LEU A 15 4.81 -4.97 -4.60
C LEU A 15 3.85 -5.26 -5.75
N ALA A 16 3.22 -6.44 -5.74
CA ALA A 16 2.23 -6.83 -6.74
C ALA A 16 1.03 -5.87 -6.74
N LEU A 17 0.54 -5.52 -5.54
CA LEU A 17 -0.53 -4.54 -5.40
C LEU A 17 -0.10 -3.15 -5.92
N ASN A 18 1.14 -2.75 -5.64
CA ASN A 18 1.66 -1.46 -6.11
C ASN A 18 1.80 -1.40 -7.65
N VAL A 19 2.14 -2.51 -8.32
CA VAL A 19 2.23 -2.54 -9.79
C VAL A 19 0.84 -2.45 -10.44
N ILE A 20 -0.16 -3.12 -9.86
CA ILE A 20 -1.54 -3.11 -10.36
C ILE A 20 -2.22 -1.75 -10.07
N TRP A 21 -1.72 -0.98 -9.09
CA TRP A 21 -2.26 0.33 -8.76
C TRP A 21 -2.32 1.30 -9.96
N THR A 22 -1.23 1.42 -10.71
CA THR A 22 -1.12 2.34 -11.85
C THR A 22 -2.19 2.10 -12.93
N PRO A 23 -2.40 0.86 -13.42
CA PRO A 23 -3.48 0.57 -14.37
C PRO A 23 -4.88 0.68 -13.75
N VAL A 24 -5.06 0.42 -12.45
CA VAL A 24 -6.37 0.62 -11.78
C VAL A 24 -6.73 2.10 -11.73
N PHE A 25 -5.79 2.96 -11.36
CA PHE A 25 -6.01 4.41 -11.30
C PHE A 25 -6.17 5.04 -12.69
N SER A 26 -5.37 4.61 -13.67
CA SER A 26 -5.36 5.23 -15.01
C SER A 26 -6.35 4.60 -15.99
N GLY A 27 -6.68 3.32 -15.83
CA GLY A 27 -7.39 2.53 -16.83
C GLY A 27 -8.88 2.29 -16.54
N ALA A 28 -9.30 2.30 -15.27
CA ALA A 28 -10.66 1.86 -14.94
C ALA A 28 -11.74 2.94 -15.09
N GLN A 29 -11.38 4.23 -15.21
CA GLN A 29 -12.31 5.39 -15.11
C GLN A 29 -13.29 5.35 -13.92
N ASN A 30 -13.06 4.45 -12.96
CA ASN A 30 -13.95 4.15 -11.85
C ASN A 30 -13.19 4.41 -10.56
N LEU A 31 -13.29 5.66 -10.11
CA LEU A 31 -12.55 6.16 -8.95
C LEU A 31 -12.93 5.44 -7.66
N GLU A 32 -14.14 4.88 -7.56
CA GLU A 32 -14.56 4.09 -6.40
C GLU A 32 -13.75 2.79 -6.27
N GLY A 33 -13.56 2.06 -7.37
CA GLY A 33 -12.76 0.84 -7.39
C GLY A 33 -11.29 1.10 -7.03
N ALA A 34 -10.75 2.23 -7.48
CA ALA A 34 -9.41 2.67 -7.12
C ALA A 34 -9.28 2.99 -5.62
N LEU A 35 -10.29 3.59 -4.99
CA LEU A 35 -10.30 3.86 -3.55
C LEU A 35 -10.20 2.58 -2.70
N TYR A 36 -11.01 1.56 -3.00
CA TYR A 36 -10.92 0.28 -2.28
C TYR A 36 -9.57 -0.39 -2.49
N TYR A 37 -9.02 -0.28 -3.69
CA TYR A 37 -7.73 -0.86 -4.03
C TYR A 37 -6.58 -0.22 -3.25
N ILE A 38 -6.53 1.12 -3.19
CA ILE A 38 -5.45 1.81 -2.47
C ILE A 38 -5.53 1.58 -0.96
N ILE A 39 -6.74 1.42 -0.40
CA ILE A 39 -6.93 1.02 1.00
C ILE A 39 -6.37 -0.40 1.23
N ALA A 40 -6.64 -1.35 0.33
CA ALA A 40 -6.08 -2.70 0.44
C ALA A 40 -4.55 -2.69 0.39
N LEU A 41 -3.95 -1.91 -0.53
CA LEU A 41 -2.50 -1.69 -0.59
C LEU A 41 -1.98 -1.09 0.73
N TRP A 42 -2.64 -0.07 1.25
CA TRP A 42 -2.27 0.60 2.49
C TRP A 42 -2.23 -0.35 3.69
N VAL A 43 -3.25 -1.20 3.84
CA VAL A 43 -3.31 -2.24 4.89
C VAL A 43 -2.19 -3.27 4.71
N SER A 44 -1.89 -3.67 3.47
CA SER A 44 -0.80 -4.63 3.20
C SER A 44 0.58 -4.09 3.61
N ILE A 45 0.84 -2.79 3.39
CA ILE A 45 2.08 -2.12 3.79
C ILE A 45 2.16 -2.02 5.32
N LEU A 46 1.06 -1.66 5.98
CA LEU A 46 1.01 -1.58 7.44
C LEU A 46 1.27 -2.95 8.09
N ALA A 47 0.70 -4.02 7.54
CA ALA A 47 0.99 -5.39 7.97
C ALA A 47 2.47 -5.76 7.77
N TYR A 48 3.07 -5.39 6.63
CA TYR A 48 4.49 -5.58 6.39
C TYR A 48 5.36 -4.83 7.42
N ILE A 49 5.02 -3.57 7.72
CA ILE A 49 5.73 -2.77 8.73
C ILE A 49 5.64 -3.43 10.11
N ALA A 50 4.44 -3.87 10.54
CA ALA A 50 4.24 -4.49 11.84
C ALA A 50 5.04 -5.80 12.01
N ILE A 51 5.14 -6.61 10.95
CA ILE A 51 5.88 -7.88 10.99
C ILE A 51 7.38 -7.65 10.85
N SER A 52 7.81 -6.77 9.94
CA SER A 52 9.22 -6.40 9.78
C SER A 52 9.77 -5.75 11.05
N TRP A 53 8.95 -5.05 11.85
CA TRP A 53 9.38 -4.43 13.11
C TRP A 53 9.89 -5.44 14.13
N ARG A 54 9.35 -6.68 14.09
CA ARG A 54 9.80 -7.79 14.95
C ARG A 54 11.01 -8.53 14.40
N VAL A 55 11.37 -8.31 13.13
CA VAL A 55 12.54 -8.92 12.49
C VAL A 55 13.73 -7.96 12.54
N ASP A 56 13.56 -6.75 12.02
CA ASP A 56 14.59 -5.69 12.01
C ASP A 56 13.92 -4.31 11.94
N ARG A 57 14.20 -3.47 12.95
CA ARG A 57 13.63 -2.12 13.05
C ARG A 57 14.11 -1.21 11.92
N TRP A 58 15.32 -1.40 11.39
CA TRP A 58 15.84 -0.57 10.30
C TRP A 58 15.04 -0.73 9.02
N ILE A 59 14.63 -1.97 8.70
CA ILE A 59 13.81 -2.27 7.53
C ILE A 59 12.44 -1.59 7.64
N SER A 60 11.85 -1.57 8.84
CA SER A 60 10.59 -0.86 9.06
C SER A 60 10.74 0.65 8.89
N TYR A 61 11.82 1.26 9.37
CA TYR A 61 12.07 2.70 9.19
C TYR A 61 12.18 3.10 7.71
N LEU A 62 12.80 2.26 6.87
CA LEU A 62 12.87 2.47 5.42
C LEU A 62 11.49 2.46 4.75
N MET A 63 10.51 1.77 5.32
CA MET A 63 9.12 1.73 4.81
C MET A 63 8.23 2.87 5.31
N VAL A 64 8.60 3.56 6.39
CA VAL A 64 7.84 4.73 6.89
C VAL A 64 7.66 5.81 5.81
N PRO A 65 8.69 6.28 5.09
CA PRO A 65 8.50 7.28 4.03
C PRO A 65 7.62 6.76 2.89
N TYR A 66 7.69 5.47 2.56
CA TYR A 66 6.83 4.86 1.56
C TYR A 66 5.37 4.80 2.02
N PHE A 67 5.12 4.46 3.27
CA PHE A 67 3.78 4.47 3.86
C PHE A 67 3.17 5.88 3.91
N LEU A 68 3.97 6.91 4.20
CA LEU A 68 3.53 8.31 4.11
C LEU A 68 3.12 8.67 2.68
N TRP A 69 3.88 8.25 1.68
CA TRP A 69 3.52 8.45 0.28
C TRP A 69 2.21 7.76 -0.10
N VAL A 70 2.02 6.50 0.28
CA VAL A 70 0.75 5.78 -0.01
C VAL A 70 -0.41 6.42 0.73
N SER A 71 -0.22 6.93 1.95
CA SER A 71 -1.24 7.68 2.68
C SER A 71 -1.64 8.96 1.93
N PHE A 72 -0.68 9.70 1.40
CA PHE A 72 -0.94 10.87 0.55
C PHE A 72 -1.71 10.48 -0.72
N ALA A 73 -1.32 9.40 -1.38
CA ALA A 73 -2.02 8.89 -2.56
C ALA A 73 -3.47 8.46 -2.24
N THR A 74 -3.74 7.89 -1.06
CA THR A 74 -5.10 7.57 -0.59
C THR A 74 -5.94 8.83 -0.46
N VAL A 75 -5.39 9.88 0.17
CA VAL A 75 -6.09 11.17 0.30
C VAL A 75 -6.35 11.77 -1.08
N LEU A 76 -5.36 11.75 -1.97
CA LEU A 76 -5.51 12.24 -3.34
C LEU A 76 -6.65 11.50 -4.08
N ASN A 77 -6.72 10.18 -3.96
CA ASN A 77 -7.82 9.39 -4.54
C ASN A 77 -9.18 9.75 -3.98
N TYR A 78 -9.25 9.94 -2.66
CA TYR A 78 -10.45 10.40 -2.01
C TYR A 78 -10.88 11.78 -2.52
N THR A 79 -9.94 12.72 -2.68
CA THR A 79 -10.26 14.04 -3.23
C THR A 79 -10.72 14.00 -4.69
N TYR A 80 -10.12 13.13 -5.52
CA TYR A 80 -10.57 12.95 -6.90
C TYR A 80 -11.97 12.34 -6.96
N TRP A 81 -12.28 11.36 -6.11
CA TRP A 81 -13.64 10.80 -6.02
C TRP A 81 -14.65 11.87 -5.60
N GLN A 82 -14.32 12.68 -4.59
CA GLN A 82 -15.18 13.78 -4.14
C GLN A 82 -15.39 14.86 -5.22
N ALA A 83 -14.37 15.15 -6.03
CA ALA A 83 -14.46 16.12 -7.12
C ALA A 83 -15.22 15.61 -8.36
N ASN A 84 -15.38 14.28 -8.49
CA ASN A 84 -16.14 13.65 -9.57
C ASN A 84 -17.58 13.29 -9.17
N MET A 85 -17.97 13.56 -7.91
CA MET A 85 -19.36 13.60 -7.45
C MET A 85 -20.00 14.96 -7.76
#